data_AF-A0A7G5ZKV7-F1
#
_entry.id   AF-A0A7G5ZKV7-F1
#
_cell.length_a   1.000
_cell.length_b   1.000
_cell.length_c   1.000
_cell.angle_alpha   90.00
_cell.angle_beta   90.00
_cell.angle_gamma   90.00
#
_symmetry.space_group_name_H-M   'P 1'
#
loop_
_entity.id
_entity.type
_entity.pdbx_description
1 polymer ?
#
loop_
_entity_poly.entity_id
_entity_poly.type
_entity_poly.pdbx_seq_one_letter_code
_entity_poly.pdbx_strand_id
1 'polypeptide(L)'
;MLFIAAGGPGDLVAAGILARQRITESTFATFLWERSARAAGPIRITSVYGLDRDRLGMRATPQTQIAGSRTQLSDIAQLLSGETYVLDADNLEGAQTSLSRLLASDDDGRIAVVDAGGDVLGQRDHDGLRSPLLEATTLSILSDMGALPVSEVVVVGPGLDNELTVTEIDSRRPH
;
A
#
# COMPACT_ATOMS: atom_id res chain seq x y z
N MET A 1 0.70 -9.88 -11.50
CA MET A 1 1.64 -8.99 -10.80
C MET A 1 1.06 -8.53 -9.45
N LEU A 2 1.90 -8.42 -8.40
CA LEU A 2 1.51 -7.85 -7.10
C LEU A 2 1.80 -6.34 -7.04
N PHE A 3 0.79 -5.55 -6.71
CA PHE A 3 0.92 -4.12 -6.42
C PHE A 3 0.71 -3.86 -4.93
N ILE A 4 1.64 -3.16 -4.29
CA ILE A 4 1.57 -2.80 -2.88
C ILE A 4 1.43 -1.28 -2.78
N ALA A 5 0.29 -0.81 -2.31
CA ALA A 5 0.06 0.58 -1.94
C ALA A 5 0.78 0.89 -0.62
N ALA A 6 1.81 1.73 -0.67
CA ALA A 6 2.80 1.88 0.39
C ALA A 6 2.32 2.76 1.54
N GLY A 7 1.64 3.87 1.25
CA GLY A 7 1.13 4.86 2.20
C GLY A 7 -0.31 4.64 2.67
N GLY A 8 -0.96 3.58 2.17
CA GLY A 8 -2.32 3.18 2.56
C GLY A 8 -3.32 3.21 1.40
N PRO A 9 -4.64 3.15 1.70
CA PRO A 9 -5.66 2.94 0.66
C PRO A 9 -5.70 4.01 -0.44
N GLY A 10 -5.20 5.23 -0.21
CA GLY A 10 -5.11 6.27 -1.25
C GLY A 10 -4.24 5.87 -2.44
N ASP A 11 -3.11 5.21 -2.18
CA ASP A 11 -2.14 4.79 -3.22
C ASP A 11 -2.70 3.68 -4.11
N LEU A 12 -3.75 2.98 -3.68
CA LEU A 12 -4.43 1.99 -4.50
C LEU A 12 -5.01 2.58 -5.79
N VAL A 13 -5.36 3.87 -5.79
CA VAL A 13 -5.80 4.55 -7.03
C VAL A 13 -4.66 4.61 -8.05
N ALA A 14 -3.47 5.02 -7.60
CA ALA A 14 -2.28 5.07 -8.44
C ALA A 14 -1.87 3.65 -8.89
N ALA A 15 -1.92 2.67 -7.99
CA ALA A 15 -1.64 1.28 -8.31
C ALA A 15 -2.61 0.72 -9.36
N GLY A 16 -3.91 1.01 -9.26
CA GLY A 16 -4.91 0.59 -10.23
C GLY A 16 -4.70 1.20 -11.62
N ILE A 17 -4.27 2.46 -11.70
CA ILE A 17 -3.91 3.11 -12.97
C ILE A 17 -2.70 2.41 -13.60
N LEU A 18 -1.66 2.14 -12.82
CA LEU A 18 -0.46 1.44 -13.29
C LEU A 18 -0.76 0.02 -13.76
N ALA A 19 -1.55 -0.73 -12.99
CA ALA A 19 -2.02 -2.07 -13.33
C ALA A 19 -2.73 -2.09 -14.70
N ARG A 20 -3.64 -1.13 -14.93
CA ARG A 20 -4.34 -0.99 -16.22
C ARG A 20 -3.39 -0.67 -17.38
N GLN A 21 -2.43 0.23 -17.17
CA GLN A 21 -1.44 0.58 -18.21
C GLN A 21 -0.53 -0.60 -18.57
N ARG A 22 -0.24 -1.48 -17.61
CA ARG A 22 0.59 -2.67 -17.80
C ARG A 22 -0.18 -3.87 -18.37
N ILE A 23 -1.52 -3.79 -18.49
CA ILE A 23 -2.40 -4.84 -19.01
C ILE A 23 -2.08 -6.20 -18.34
N THR A 24 -1.98 -6.20 -17.02
CA THR A 24 -1.59 -7.38 -16.22
C THR A 24 -2.70 -7.75 -15.25
N GLU A 25 -2.94 -9.05 -15.09
CA GLU A 25 -3.73 -9.56 -13.97
C GLU A 25 -3.06 -9.15 -12.66
N SER A 26 -3.81 -8.47 -11.80
CA SER A 26 -3.23 -7.71 -10.71
C SER A 26 -3.85 -8.11 -9.38
N THR A 27 -3.01 -8.39 -8.40
CA THR A 27 -3.41 -8.46 -7.00
C THR A 27 -2.89 -7.23 -6.28
N PHE A 28 -3.70 -6.65 -5.39
CA PHE A 28 -3.35 -5.44 -4.67
C PHE A 28 -3.20 -5.75 -3.18
N ALA A 29 -2.29 -5.06 -2.51
CA ALA A 29 -2.13 -5.10 -1.06
C ALA A 29 -1.95 -3.69 -0.51
N THR A 30 -2.47 -3.43 0.68
CA THR A 30 -2.29 -2.15 1.38
C THR A 30 -2.29 -2.35 2.89
N PHE A 31 -1.54 -1.54 3.62
CA PHE A 31 -1.81 -1.33 5.04
C PHE A 31 -3.07 -0.48 5.20
N LEU A 32 -3.78 -0.66 6.32
CA LEU A 32 -4.86 0.25 6.68
C LEU A 32 -4.30 1.48 7.36
N TRP A 33 -4.55 2.63 6.74
CA TRP A 33 -4.27 3.94 7.29
C TRP A 33 -5.45 4.83 6.99
N GLU A 34 -5.90 5.57 7.98
CA GLU A 34 -6.94 6.58 7.77
C GLU A 34 -6.44 7.91 8.33
N ARG A 35 -6.69 8.96 7.54
CA ARG A 35 -6.45 10.35 7.92
C ARG A 35 -7.80 10.98 8.23
N SER A 36 -8.14 11.04 9.51
CA SER A 36 -9.30 11.81 9.97
C SER A 36 -8.88 13.21 10.38
N ALA A 37 -9.85 14.12 10.51
CA ALA A 37 -9.60 15.47 11.03
C ALA A 37 -9.03 15.51 12.47
N ARG A 38 -9.04 14.38 13.20
CA ARG A 38 -8.62 14.29 14.61
C ARG A 38 -7.39 13.41 14.83
N ALA A 39 -7.10 12.50 13.91
CA ALA A 39 -6.00 11.54 14.03
C ALA A 39 -5.61 11.01 12.65
N ALA A 40 -4.30 10.88 12.44
CA ALA A 40 -3.70 10.10 11.36
C ALA A 40 -2.98 8.92 12.01
N GLY A 41 -3.18 7.71 11.48
CA GLY A 41 -2.57 6.53 12.06
C GLY A 41 -3.04 5.22 11.45
N PRO A 42 -2.38 4.12 11.82
CA PRO A 42 -2.76 2.81 11.35
C PRO A 42 -4.10 2.43 11.99
N ILE A 43 -4.96 1.78 11.20
CA ILE A 43 -6.23 1.25 11.69
C ILE A 43 -6.03 -0.21 12.05
N ARG A 44 -6.39 -0.55 13.29
CA ARG A 44 -6.32 -1.93 13.77
C ARG A 44 -7.23 -2.82 12.93
N ILE A 45 -6.74 -3.95 12.45
CA ILE A 45 -7.55 -4.86 11.63
C ILE A 45 -8.79 -5.37 12.37
N THR A 46 -8.71 -5.47 13.71
CA THR A 46 -9.83 -5.87 14.58
C THR A 46 -10.98 -4.86 14.64
N SER A 47 -10.75 -3.63 14.18
CA SER A 47 -11.77 -2.58 14.05
C SER A 47 -12.42 -2.53 12.66
N VAL A 48 -12.00 -3.45 11.76
CA VAL A 48 -12.49 -3.55 10.39
C VAL A 48 -13.43 -4.73 10.28
N TYR A 49 -14.61 -4.47 9.73
CA TYR A 49 -15.67 -5.45 9.54
C TYR A 49 -15.88 -5.72 8.05
N GLY A 50 -16.50 -6.86 7.72
CA GLY A 50 -16.83 -7.21 6.34
C GLY A 50 -15.59 -7.50 5.48
N LEU A 51 -14.48 -7.92 6.08
CA LEU A 51 -13.37 -8.53 5.35
C LEU A 51 -13.66 -10.01 5.13
N ASP A 52 -13.33 -10.50 3.94
CA ASP A 52 -13.25 -11.93 3.67
C ASP A 52 -11.89 -12.45 4.11
N ARG A 53 -11.81 -13.72 4.51
CA ARG A 53 -10.54 -14.40 4.78
C ARG A 53 -10.39 -15.60 3.88
N ASP A 54 -9.25 -15.69 3.21
CA ASP A 54 -8.86 -16.85 2.42
C ASP A 54 -7.46 -17.36 2.80
N ARG A 55 -6.88 -18.21 1.95
CA ARG A 55 -5.54 -18.76 2.15
C ARG A 55 -4.42 -17.71 2.05
N LEU A 56 -4.64 -16.62 1.32
CA LEU A 56 -3.66 -15.56 1.06
C LEU A 56 -3.70 -14.49 2.15
N GLY A 57 -4.87 -14.18 2.70
CA GLY A 57 -4.99 -13.26 3.82
C GLY A 57 -6.39 -12.73 4.05
N MET A 58 -6.44 -11.51 4.58
CA MET A 58 -7.67 -10.73 4.74
C MET A 58 -7.90 -9.90 3.48
N ARG A 59 -9.10 -9.96 2.93
CA ARG A 59 -9.46 -9.40 1.63
C ARG A 59 -10.58 -8.39 1.79
N ALA A 60 -10.40 -7.21 1.20
CA ALA A 60 -11.42 -6.18 1.15
C ALA A 60 -12.60 -6.63 0.28
N THR A 61 -13.81 -6.27 0.70
CA THR A 61 -15.05 -6.56 0.00
C THR A 61 -15.90 -5.27 -0.10
N PRO A 62 -16.97 -5.25 -0.91
CA PRO A 62 -17.92 -4.14 -0.92
C PRO A 62 -18.57 -3.87 0.45
N GLN A 63 -18.54 -4.83 1.37
CA GLN A 63 -19.07 -4.73 2.73
C GLN A 63 -18.01 -4.30 3.75
N THR A 64 -16.76 -4.07 3.33
CA THR A 64 -15.70 -3.64 4.23
C THR A 64 -16.00 -2.27 4.84
N GLN A 65 -15.93 -2.20 6.17
CA GLN A 65 -16.30 -1.04 6.98
C GLN A 65 -15.31 -0.82 8.12
N ILE A 66 -15.07 0.45 8.47
CA ILE A 66 -14.37 0.87 9.68
C ILE A 66 -15.32 1.74 10.49
N ALA A 67 -15.44 1.48 11.80
CA ALA A 67 -16.35 2.19 12.70
C ALA A 67 -17.81 2.28 12.19
N GLY A 68 -18.29 1.23 11.51
CA GLY A 68 -19.66 1.13 11.00
C GLY A 68 -19.96 1.97 9.74
N SER A 69 -18.94 2.54 9.11
CA SER A 69 -19.07 3.30 7.85
C SER A 69 -18.26 2.65 6.72
N ARG A 70 -18.73 2.79 5.48
CA ARG A 70 -17.92 2.44 4.29
C ARG A 70 -16.65 3.28 4.28
N THR A 71 -15.58 2.71 3.74
CA THR A 71 -14.23 3.26 3.80
C THR A 71 -13.74 3.56 2.40
N GLN A 72 -12.73 4.42 2.30
CA GLN A 72 -12.06 4.65 1.02
C GLN A 72 -11.54 3.32 0.43
N LEU A 73 -11.07 2.41 1.29
CA LEU A 73 -10.65 1.06 0.89
C LEU A 73 -11.77 0.29 0.18
N SER A 74 -12.99 0.22 0.74
CA SER A 74 -14.06 -0.57 0.11
C SER A 74 -14.52 0.03 -1.21
N ASP A 75 -14.53 1.36 -1.32
CA ASP A 75 -14.86 2.04 -2.56
C ASP A 75 -13.79 1.82 -3.64
N ILE A 76 -12.50 1.93 -3.31
CA ILE A 76 -11.43 1.71 -4.27
C ILE A 76 -11.33 0.24 -4.67
N ALA A 77 -11.40 -0.70 -3.71
CA ALA A 77 -11.29 -2.13 -4.00
C ALA A 77 -12.36 -2.60 -5.01
N GLN A 78 -13.56 -2.01 -4.99
CA GLN A 78 -14.61 -2.28 -5.98
C GLN A 78 -14.29 -1.79 -7.40
N LEU A 79 -13.41 -0.79 -7.54
CA LEU A 79 -13.03 -0.20 -8.83
C LEU A 79 -11.80 -0.88 -9.44
N LEU A 80 -11.02 -1.60 -8.64
CA LEU A 80 -9.85 -2.34 -9.08
C LEU A 80 -10.26 -3.62 -9.80
N SER A 81 -9.49 -3.99 -10.83
CA SER A 81 -9.76 -5.18 -11.64
C SER A 81 -9.37 -6.50 -10.98
N GLY A 82 -8.80 -6.46 -9.76
CA GLY A 82 -8.38 -7.64 -9.05
C GLY A 82 -8.50 -7.49 -7.54
N GLU A 83 -8.18 -8.58 -6.85
CA GLU A 83 -8.42 -8.71 -5.42
C GLU A 83 -7.53 -7.78 -4.61
N THR A 84 -8.10 -7.15 -3.57
CA THR A 84 -7.38 -6.23 -2.69
C THR A 84 -7.24 -6.84 -1.30
N TYR A 85 -6.01 -7.09 -0.89
CA TYR A 85 -5.65 -7.64 0.41
C TYR A 85 -5.25 -6.55 1.39
N VAL A 86 -5.59 -6.79 2.65
CA VAL A 86 -5.40 -5.87 3.75
C VAL A 86 -4.31 -6.39 4.67
N LEU A 87 -3.28 -5.59 4.88
CA LEU A 87 -2.15 -5.86 5.76
C LEU A 87 -2.39 -5.21 7.13
N ASP A 88 -2.06 -5.95 8.18
CA ASP A 88 -2.22 -5.49 9.56
C ASP A 88 -0.92 -4.87 10.07
N ALA A 89 -0.94 -3.55 10.32
CA ALA A 89 0.21 -2.84 10.86
C ALA A 89 0.50 -3.20 12.33
N ASP A 90 -0.48 -3.74 13.07
CA ASP A 90 -0.27 -4.25 14.43
C ASP A 90 0.31 -5.69 14.45
N ASN A 91 0.36 -6.35 13.29
CA ASN A 91 0.85 -7.73 13.14
C ASN A 91 1.74 -7.88 11.90
N LEU A 92 2.97 -7.35 12.00
CA LEU A 92 3.93 -7.33 10.89
C LEU A 92 4.37 -8.73 10.43
N GLU A 93 4.47 -9.70 11.34
CA GLU A 93 4.76 -11.10 10.98
C GLU A 93 3.62 -11.71 10.15
N GLY A 94 2.38 -11.41 10.52
CA GLY A 94 1.19 -11.76 9.74
C GLY A 94 1.16 -11.08 8.37
N ALA A 95 1.49 -9.79 8.32
CA ALA A 95 1.59 -9.04 7.06
C ALA A 95 2.66 -9.62 6.14
N GLN A 96 3.85 -9.93 6.66
CA GLN A 96 4.94 -10.58 5.93
C GLN A 96 4.51 -11.96 5.40
N THR A 97 3.82 -12.74 6.23
CA THR A 97 3.29 -14.05 5.82
C THR A 97 2.28 -13.91 4.68
N SER A 98 1.35 -12.95 4.76
CA SER A 98 0.38 -12.69 3.70
C SER A 98 1.06 -12.22 2.41
N LEU A 99 1.99 -11.27 2.49
CA LEU A 99 2.75 -10.82 1.32
C LEU A 99 3.55 -11.95 0.67
N SER A 100 4.16 -12.84 1.46
CA SER A 100 4.87 -14.01 0.93
C SER A 100 3.94 -14.95 0.17
N ARG A 101 2.72 -15.15 0.66
CA ARG A 101 1.70 -15.98 -0.01
C ARG A 101 1.17 -15.33 -1.28
N LEU A 102 0.95 -14.01 -1.25
CA LEU A 102 0.52 -13.23 -2.40
C LEU A 102 1.57 -13.28 -3.51
N LEU A 103 2.84 -13.06 -3.16
CA LEU A 103 3.97 -13.16 -4.08
C LEU A 103 4.11 -14.58 -4.65
N ALA A 104 3.99 -15.61 -3.82
CA ALA A 104 4.05 -17.00 -4.27
C ALA A 104 2.85 -17.42 -5.14
N SER A 105 1.74 -16.67 -5.11
CA SER A 105 0.60 -16.86 -6.01
C SER A 105 0.69 -16.05 -7.29
N ASP A 106 1.68 -15.18 -7.42
CA ASP A 106 1.94 -14.39 -8.62
C ASP A 106 2.85 -15.16 -9.57
N ASP A 107 2.35 -15.50 -10.76
CA ASP A 107 3.10 -16.28 -11.74
C ASP A 107 4.39 -15.57 -12.22
N ASP A 108 4.38 -14.24 -12.23
CA ASP A 108 5.51 -13.42 -12.67
C ASP A 108 6.54 -13.16 -11.56
N GLY A 109 6.16 -13.37 -10.29
CA GLY A 109 6.98 -13.07 -9.11
C GLY A 109 7.38 -11.60 -9.01
N ARG A 110 6.60 -10.67 -9.58
CA ARG A 110 6.94 -9.24 -9.67
C ARG A 110 6.15 -8.42 -8.67
N ILE A 111 6.83 -7.44 -8.08
CA ILE A 111 6.25 -6.51 -7.11
C ILE A 111 6.41 -5.08 -7.63
N ALA A 112 5.33 -4.30 -7.59
CA ALA A 112 5.38 -2.84 -7.65
C ALA A 112 4.93 -2.26 -6.32
N VAL A 113 5.84 -1.58 -5.63
CA VAL A 113 5.54 -0.73 -4.47
C VAL A 113 5.16 0.64 -5.01
N VAL A 114 3.94 1.07 -4.75
CA VAL A 114 3.36 2.29 -5.32
C VAL A 114 3.11 3.29 -4.20
N ASP A 115 3.58 4.50 -4.42
CA ASP A 115 3.43 5.65 -3.53
C ASP A 115 2.98 6.86 -4.36
N ALA A 116 1.86 7.48 -3.96
CA ALA A 116 1.39 8.71 -4.56
C ALA A 116 1.84 9.91 -3.69
N GLY A 117 2.78 10.70 -4.20
CA GLY A 117 3.36 11.83 -3.46
C GLY A 117 4.87 11.73 -3.32
N GLY A 118 5.42 10.54 -3.05
CA GLY A 118 6.86 10.30 -2.99
C GLY A 118 7.43 10.19 -1.58
N ASP A 119 6.58 10.04 -0.58
CA ASP A 119 6.92 9.83 0.83
C ASP A 119 7.88 8.64 1.06
N VAL A 120 7.88 7.65 0.16
CA VAL A 120 8.82 6.52 0.15
C VAL A 120 10.29 6.95 0.02
N LEU A 121 10.53 8.16 -0.52
CA LEU A 121 11.86 8.78 -0.61
C LEU A 121 12.13 9.76 0.56
N GLY A 122 11.20 9.87 1.50
CA GLY A 122 11.29 10.70 2.69
C GLY A 122 12.34 10.20 3.68
N GLN A 123 12.90 11.14 4.45
CA GLN A 123 13.78 10.86 5.59
C GLN A 123 13.14 11.40 6.88
N ARG A 124 13.53 10.84 8.02
CA ARG A 124 12.90 11.14 9.32
C ARG A 124 12.90 12.63 9.71
N ASP A 125 13.77 13.44 9.12
CA ASP A 125 14.03 14.85 9.43
C ASP A 125 13.31 15.86 8.51
N HIS A 126 12.40 15.44 7.63
CA HIS A 126 11.59 16.41 6.88
C HIS A 126 10.38 16.88 7.69
N ASP A 127 10.30 18.20 7.87
CA ASP A 127 9.23 18.87 8.62
C ASP A 127 7.82 18.65 8.04
N GLY A 128 7.71 18.28 6.76
CA GLY A 128 6.45 18.05 6.04
C GLY A 128 5.87 16.64 6.14
N LEU A 129 6.68 15.64 6.51
CA LEU A 129 6.32 14.23 6.43
C LEU A 129 5.37 13.79 7.56
N ARG A 130 4.25 13.20 7.17
CA ARG A 130 3.17 12.72 8.04
C ARG A 130 2.90 11.23 7.86
N SER A 131 3.21 10.62 6.70
CA SER A 131 3.03 9.18 6.43
C SER A 131 4.21 8.23 6.70
N PRO A 132 5.49 8.64 6.80
CA PRO A 132 6.64 7.85 6.32
C PRO A 132 6.84 6.48 6.98
N LEU A 133 6.12 6.25 8.08
CA LEU A 133 6.11 4.99 8.79
C LEU A 133 5.58 3.83 7.93
N LEU A 134 4.56 4.03 7.09
CA LEU A 134 3.98 2.91 6.32
C LEU A 134 4.81 2.53 5.11
N GLU A 135 5.34 3.51 4.39
CA GLU A 135 6.22 3.29 3.26
C GLU A 135 7.50 2.59 3.75
N ALA A 136 8.08 3.07 4.86
CA ALA A 136 9.24 2.42 5.46
C ALA A 136 8.93 1.01 5.99
N THR A 137 7.75 0.79 6.59
CA THR A 137 7.32 -0.53 7.05
C THR A 137 7.18 -1.49 5.87
N THR A 138 6.58 -1.05 4.77
CA THR A 138 6.43 -1.82 3.53
C THR A 138 7.80 -2.24 3.00
N LEU A 139 8.73 -1.30 2.87
CA LEU A 139 10.09 -1.59 2.39
C LEU A 139 10.85 -2.51 3.34
N SER A 140 10.70 -2.35 4.66
CA SER A 140 11.35 -3.21 5.66
C SER A 140 10.87 -4.66 5.51
N ILE A 141 9.57 -4.88 5.38
CA ILE A 141 9.02 -6.24 5.22
C ILE A 141 9.54 -6.88 3.93
N LEU A 142 9.56 -6.13 2.82
CA LEU A 142 10.12 -6.63 1.56
C LEU A 142 11.63 -6.93 1.68
N SER A 143 12.36 -6.15 2.47
CA SER A 143 13.77 -6.41 2.76
C SER A 143 13.95 -7.73 3.51
N ASP A 144 13.16 -7.93 4.57
CA ASP A 144 13.22 -9.13 5.41
C ASP A 144 12.78 -10.39 4.65
N MET A 145 11.89 -10.24 3.67
CA MET A 145 11.50 -11.30 2.73
C MET A 145 12.57 -11.59 1.67
N GLY A 146 13.60 -10.75 1.53
CA GLY A 146 14.55 -10.82 0.41
C GLY A 146 13.91 -10.45 -0.94
N ALA A 147 12.78 -9.74 -0.93
CA ALA A 147 11.99 -9.39 -2.11
C ALA A 147 12.31 -8.01 -2.69
N LEU A 148 13.10 -7.17 -1.99
CA LEU A 148 13.53 -5.87 -2.52
C LEU A 148 14.20 -5.93 -3.89
N PRO A 149 15.11 -6.88 -4.21
CA PRO A 149 15.78 -6.93 -5.51
C PRO A 149 14.84 -7.16 -6.70
N VAL A 150 13.64 -7.71 -6.46
CA VAL A 150 12.61 -7.96 -7.48
C VAL A 150 11.45 -6.97 -7.39
N SER A 151 11.56 -5.96 -6.52
CA SER A 151 10.55 -4.94 -6.32
C SER A 151 10.90 -3.67 -7.11
N GLU A 152 9.93 -3.16 -7.85
CA GLU A 152 9.98 -1.83 -8.44
C GLU A 152 9.29 -0.85 -7.50
N VAL A 153 9.97 0.25 -7.12
CA VAL A 153 9.34 1.35 -6.38
C VAL A 153 8.90 2.42 -7.37
N VAL A 154 7.60 2.71 -7.40
CA VAL A 154 6.99 3.65 -8.34
C VAL A 154 6.37 4.81 -7.58
N VAL A 155 6.94 6.00 -7.78
CA VAL A 155 6.38 7.26 -7.27
C VAL A 155 5.49 7.90 -8.34
N VAL A 156 4.20 8.04 -8.04
CA VAL A 156 3.21 8.67 -8.93
C VAL A 156 2.91 10.08 -8.42
N GLY A 157 3.01 11.08 -9.31
CA GLY A 157 2.75 12.47 -8.96
C GLY A 157 3.65 13.01 -7.82
N PRO A 158 4.96 13.19 -8.04
CA PRO A 158 5.86 13.78 -7.04
C PRO A 158 5.30 15.05 -6.40
N GLY A 159 5.20 15.07 -5.07
CA GLY A 159 4.74 16.19 -4.23
C GLY A 159 3.24 16.47 -4.30
N LEU A 160 2.43 15.55 -4.84
CA LEU A 160 0.97 15.74 -5.01
C LEU A 160 0.22 15.92 -3.68
N ASP A 161 0.70 15.30 -2.62
CA ASP A 161 0.15 15.35 -1.26
C ASP A 161 0.68 16.54 -0.43
N ASN A 162 1.63 17.30 -0.97
CA ASN A 162 2.37 18.39 -0.32
C ASN A 162 3.21 17.97 0.91
N GLU A 163 3.62 16.71 1.03
CA GLU A 163 4.51 16.27 2.11
C GLU A 163 5.98 16.49 1.78
N LEU A 164 6.35 16.25 0.52
CA LEU A 164 7.66 16.55 -0.04
C LEU A 164 7.53 17.46 -1.26
N THR A 165 8.49 18.35 -1.44
CA THR A 165 8.59 19.14 -2.67
C THR A 165 9.14 18.30 -3.82
N VAL A 166 8.79 18.67 -5.06
CA VAL A 166 9.36 18.02 -6.27
C VAL A 166 10.89 18.06 -6.25
N THR A 167 11.49 19.14 -5.78
CA THR A 167 12.96 19.28 -5.68
C THR A 167 13.57 18.30 -4.69
N GLU A 168 12.95 18.09 -3.53
CA GLU A 168 13.41 17.09 -2.55
C GLU A 168 13.35 15.67 -3.14
N ILE A 169 12.28 15.35 -3.88
CA ILE A 169 12.11 14.06 -4.55
C ILE A 169 13.14 13.85 -5.66
N ASP A 170 13.33 14.84 -6.55
CA ASP A 170 14.22 14.74 -7.70
C ASP A 170 15.69 14.56 -7.28
N SER A 171 16.10 15.16 -6.16
CA SER A 171 17.46 14.99 -5.61
C SER A 171 17.80 13.56 -5.19
N ARG A 172 16.80 12.66 -5.15
CA ARG A 172 16.89 11.30 -4.60
C ARG A 172 16.60 10.20 -5.59
N ARG A 173 16.18 10.55 -6.81
CA ARG A 173 15.97 9.56 -7.86
C ARG A 173 17.34 9.00 -8.27
N PRO A 174 17.51 7.66 -8.28
CA PRO A 174 18.70 7.07 -8.88
C PRO A 174 18.76 7.46 -10.36
N HIS A 175 19.92 7.94 -10.81
CA HIS A 175 20.20 8.31 -12.21
C HIS A 175 20.42 7.08 -13.09
#